data_AF-A0AAP0BKV3-F1
#
_entry.id   AF-A0AAP0BKV3-F1
#
_cell.length_a   1.000
_cell.length_b   1.000
_cell.length_c   1.000
_cell.angle_alpha   90.00
_cell.angle_beta   90.00
_cell.angle_gamma   90.00
#
_symmetry.space_group_name_H-M   'P 1'
#
loop_
_entity.id
_entity.type
_entity.pdbx_description
1 polymer ?
#
loop_
_entity_poly.entity_id
_entity_poly.type
_entity_poly.pdbx_seq_one_letter_code
_entity_poly.pdbx_strand_id
1 'polypeptide(L)'
;MRERDVDIKLSVPSTNVSFGAQVLIDDNPRYALECAEAGIRVLLFDYHNSYPWCKDASAESHSLVTKVHNWEEVQQHMISWTVA
;
A
#
# COMPACT_ATOMS: atom_id res chain seq x y z
N MET A 1 15.15 -2.94 -16.17
CA MET A 1 14.32 -3.18 -14.97
C MET A 1 14.42 -4.67 -14.62
N ARG A 2 15.41 -5.03 -13.80
CA ARG A 2 15.57 -6.31 -13.07
C ARG A 2 15.97 -5.81 -11.67
N GLU A 3 15.34 -6.18 -10.57
CA GLU A 3 14.81 -7.48 -10.19
C GLU A 3 13.44 -7.37 -9.48
N ARG A 4 12.44 -8.00 -10.11
CA ARG A 4 11.33 -8.79 -9.53
C ARG A 4 10.36 -8.11 -8.55
N ASP A 5 9.22 -7.73 -9.12
CA ASP A 5 7.85 -7.95 -8.63
C ASP A 5 7.52 -7.52 -7.19
N VAL A 6 7.14 -6.25 -7.00
CA VAL A 6 6.23 -5.88 -5.90
C VAL A 6 4.80 -6.00 -6.43
N ASP A 7 4.28 -7.22 -6.49
CA ASP A 7 2.83 -7.45 -6.65
C ASP A 7 2.39 -8.17 -5.36
N ILE A 8 2.33 -7.45 -4.24
CA ILE A 8 1.69 -7.98 -3.02
C ILE A 8 0.17 -7.79 -3.19
N LYS A 9 -0.43 -8.69 -3.97
CA LYS A 9 -1.88 -8.87 -4.02
C LYS A 9 -2.36 -9.53 -2.73
N LEU A 10 -2.88 -8.74 -1.80
CA LEU A 10 -3.89 -9.23 -0.85
C LEU A 10 -5.28 -9.03 -1.47
N SER A 11 -5.63 -9.94 -2.38
CA SER A 11 -6.96 -10.24 -2.95
C SER A 11 -7.90 -9.05 -3.30
N VAL A 12 -8.20 -8.89 -4.59
CA VAL A 12 -9.55 -8.49 -5.01
C VAL A 12 -10.21 -9.67 -5.72
N PRO A 13 -11.25 -10.31 -5.16
CA PRO A 13 -12.18 -11.04 -5.98
C PRO A 13 -12.98 -9.98 -6.72
N SER A 14 -12.90 -9.99 -8.04
CA SER A 14 -14.02 -9.56 -8.86
C SER A 14 -15.28 -10.17 -8.24
N THR A 15 -16.18 -9.33 -7.72
CA THR A 15 -17.41 -9.67 -6.97
C THR A 15 -17.18 -10.24 -5.55
N ASN A 16 -17.65 -9.50 -4.53
CA ASN A 16 -17.66 -9.86 -3.09
C ASN A 16 -16.26 -10.06 -2.44
N VAL A 17 -15.64 -8.97 -1.98
CA VAL A 17 -14.49 -8.99 -1.05
C VAL A 17 -14.95 -9.65 0.26
N SER A 18 -14.74 -10.96 0.32
CA SER A 18 -15.02 -11.82 1.45
C SER A 18 -13.74 -11.91 2.29
N PHE A 19 -13.73 -11.22 3.42
CA PHE A 19 -13.04 -11.57 4.67
C PHE A 19 -11.54 -11.94 4.58
N GLY A 20 -10.63 -10.98 4.84
CA GLY A 20 -9.31 -11.33 5.40
C GLY A 20 -8.11 -10.44 5.06
N ALA A 21 -8.15 -9.62 4.02
CA ALA A 21 -7.05 -8.71 3.71
C ALA A 21 -7.02 -7.55 4.72
N GLN A 22 -5.92 -7.40 5.46
CA GLN A 22 -5.77 -6.35 6.47
C GLN A 22 -4.94 -5.15 5.98
N VAL A 23 -4.09 -5.35 4.96
CA VAL A 23 -3.14 -4.36 4.42
C VAL A 23 -2.97 -4.55 2.92
N LEU A 24 -2.90 -3.44 2.15
CA LEU A 24 -2.47 -3.38 0.75
C LEU A 24 -1.07 -2.74 0.66
N ILE A 25 -0.23 -3.21 -0.27
CA ILE A 25 1.00 -2.51 -0.69
C ILE A 25 0.89 -2.29 -2.19
N ASP A 26 0.89 -1.04 -2.64
CA ASP A 26 0.71 -0.67 -4.05
C ASP A 26 1.49 0.63 -4.32
N ASP A 27 1.96 0.84 -5.53
CA ASP A 27 2.65 2.07 -5.94
C ASP A 27 1.69 3.09 -6.58
N ASN A 28 0.44 2.72 -6.82
CA ASN A 28 -0.56 3.57 -7.43
C ASN A 28 -1.35 4.36 -6.37
N PRO A 29 -1.21 5.70 -6.28
CA PRO A 29 -1.92 6.50 -5.30
C PRO A 29 -3.44 6.45 -5.45
N ARG A 30 -3.96 6.21 -6.66
CA ARG A 30 -5.40 6.07 -6.89
C ARG A 30 -5.95 4.81 -6.21
N TYR A 31 -5.28 3.67 -6.38
CA TYR A 31 -5.68 2.44 -5.73
C TYR A 31 -5.48 2.50 -4.22
N ALA A 32 -4.42 3.16 -3.76
CA ALA A 32 -4.21 3.39 -2.34
C ALA A 32 -5.38 4.15 -1.71
N LEU A 33 -5.86 5.23 -2.35
CA LEU A 33 -7.00 5.99 -1.86
C LEU A 33 -8.30 5.17 -1.89
N GLU A 34 -8.62 4.52 -3.01
CA GLU A 34 -9.83 3.70 -3.16
C GLU A 34 -9.89 2.57 -2.09
N CYS A 35 -8.77 1.93 -1.78
CA CYS A 35 -8.70 0.89 -0.74
C CYS A 35 -8.77 1.49 0.68
N ALA A 36 -8.16 2.64 0.90
CA ALA A 36 -8.22 3.33 2.18
C ALA A 36 -9.64 3.81 2.51
N GLU A 37 -10.40 4.29 1.52
CA GLU A 37 -11.82 4.63 1.65
C GLU A 37 -12.68 3.41 1.99
N ALA A 38 -12.27 2.22 1.52
CA ALA A 38 -12.89 0.94 1.87
C ALA A 38 -12.46 0.39 3.25
N GLY A 39 -11.63 1.13 4.01
CA GLY A 39 -11.18 0.75 5.35
C GLY A 39 -9.96 -0.18 5.39
N ILE A 40 -9.28 -0.38 4.26
CA ILE A 40 -8.07 -1.21 4.17
C ILE A 40 -6.85 -0.33 4.45
N ARG A 41 -5.93 -0.78 5.31
CA ARG A 41 -4.65 -0.07 5.52
C ARG A 41 -3.80 -0.19 4.26
N VAL A 42 -3.15 0.89 3.83
CA VAL A 42 -2.33 0.89 2.63
C VAL A 42 -0.93 1.38 2.94
N LEU A 43 0.07 0.67 2.44
CA LEU A 43 1.44 1.13 2.31
C LEU A 43 1.66 1.57 0.85
N LEU A 44 1.65 2.88 0.60
CA LEU A 44 1.92 3.44 -0.73
C LEU A 44 3.43 3.39 -1.00
N PHE A 45 3.85 2.51 -1.90
CA PHE A 45 5.26 2.25 -2.15
C PHE A 45 5.85 3.22 -3.18
N ASP A 46 6.83 4.01 -2.76
CA ASP A 46 7.54 4.97 -3.61
C ASP A 46 9.05 4.77 -3.47
N TYR A 47 9.60 3.80 -4.22
CA TYR A 47 10.97 3.37 -4.08
C TYR A 47 11.94 4.55 -4.21
N HIS A 48 12.60 4.92 -3.11
CA HIS A 48 13.50 6.07 -3.01
C HIS A 48 12.96 7.36 -3.64
N ASN A 49 11.64 7.64 -3.54
CA ASN A 49 10.98 8.80 -4.15
C ASN A 49 11.15 8.88 -5.68
N SER A 50 11.36 7.73 -6.32
CA SER A 50 11.65 7.66 -7.75
C SER A 50 10.41 7.63 -8.63
N TYR A 51 9.23 7.36 -8.07
CA TYR A 51 8.01 7.16 -8.84
C TYR A 51 7.30 8.49 -9.13
N PRO A 52 7.22 8.94 -10.39
CA PRO A 52 6.63 10.24 -10.71
C PRO A 52 5.15 10.35 -10.33
N TRP A 53 4.42 9.23 -10.37
CA TRP A 53 3.00 9.17 -10.04
C TRP A 53 2.72 9.29 -8.54
N CYS A 54 3.67 8.97 -7.67
CA CYS A 54 3.53 9.11 -6.21
C CYS A 54 3.63 10.55 -5.70
N LYS A 55 3.89 11.54 -6.58
CA LYS A 55 4.10 12.96 -6.21
C LYS A 55 2.80 13.72 -5.96
N ASP A 56 1.67 13.13 -6.29
CA ASP A 56 0.37 13.67 -5.92
C ASP A 56 0.08 13.34 -4.44
N ALA A 57 -0.03 14.38 -3.62
CA ALA A 57 -0.22 14.26 -2.18
C ALA A 57 -1.65 13.87 -1.77
N SER A 58 -2.58 13.71 -2.73
CA SER A 58 -3.99 13.37 -2.43
C SER A 58 -4.13 12.08 -1.64
N ALA A 59 -3.39 11.03 -2.00
CA ALA A 59 -3.42 9.75 -1.28
C ALA A 59 -2.83 9.86 0.15
N GLU A 60 -1.84 10.73 0.36
CA GLU A 60 -1.16 10.92 1.66
C GLU A 60 -2.05 11.65 2.68
N SER A 61 -3.13 12.29 2.24
CA SER A 61 -4.08 12.94 3.14
C SER A 61 -4.93 11.96 3.95
N HIS A 62 -5.02 10.69 3.52
CA HIS A 62 -5.87 9.70 4.15
C HIS A 62 -5.13 8.96 5.29
N SER A 63 -5.74 8.89 6.48
CA SER A 63 -5.10 8.36 7.70
C SER A 63 -4.72 6.87 7.65
N LEU A 64 -5.33 6.11 6.74
CA LEU A 64 -5.01 4.70 6.49
C LEU A 64 -3.94 4.48 5.41
N VAL A 65 -3.45 5.54 4.77
CA VAL A 65 -2.37 5.48 3.78
C VAL A 65 -1.07 5.93 4.43
N THR A 66 -0.06 5.08 4.37
CA THR A 66 1.30 5.41 4.79
C THR A 66 2.22 5.28 3.58
N LYS A 67 2.90 6.36 3.20
CA LYS A 67 3.93 6.29 2.15
C LYS A 67 5.20 5.64 2.72
N VAL A 68 5.77 4.70 1.98
CA VAL A 68 7.01 3.99 2.32
C VAL A 68 7.96 4.01 1.14
N HIS A 69 9.26 4.11 1.41
CA HIS A 69 10.27 4.39 0.39
C HIS A 69 11.16 3.20 0.04
N ASN A 70 11.04 2.10 0.77
CA ASN A 70 11.81 0.88 0.55
C ASN A 70 11.15 -0.30 1.27
N TRP A 71 11.69 -1.49 1.03
CA TRP A 71 11.18 -2.72 1.62
C TRP A 71 11.42 -2.87 3.12
N GLU A 72 12.46 -2.22 3.65
CA GLU A 72 12.75 -2.23 5.09
C GLU A 72 11.64 -1.50 5.86
N GLU A 73 11.19 -0.35 5.36
CA GLU A 73 10.05 0.40 5.92
C GLU A 73 8.75 -0.41 5.86
N VAL A 74 8.49 -1.13 4.76
CA VAL A 74 7.34 -2.06 4.66
C VAL A 74 7.39 -3.09 5.79
N GLN A 75 8.54 -3.73 5.98
CA GLN A 75 8.71 -4.74 7.04
C GLN A 75 8.53 -4.13 8.43
N GLN A 76 9.09 -2.96 8.70
CA GLN A 76 8.95 -2.25 9.98
C GLN A 76 7.47 -1.96 10.29
N HIS A 77 6.70 -1.47 9.31
CA HIS A 77 5.27 -1.23 9.49
C HIS A 77 4.50 -2.54 9.76
N MET A 78 4.76 -3.60 9.02
CA MET A 78 4.10 -4.89 9.20
C MET A 78 4.41 -5.52 10.57
N ILE A 79 5.65 -5.40 11.05
CA ILE A 79 6.04 -5.86 12.40
C ILE A 79 5.34 -5.01 13.46
N SER A 80 5.30 -3.68 13.30
CA SER A 80 4.64 -2.79 14.25
C SER A 80 3.15 -3.10 14.45
N TRP A 81 2.49 -3.64 13.41
CA TRP A 81 1.08 -4.01 13.46
C TRP A 81 0.81 -5.44 13.94
N THR A 82 1.82 -6.30 13.96
CA THR A 82 1.69 -7.72 14.39
C THR A 82 2.10 -7.94 15.83
N VAL A 83 2.88 -7.04 16.43
CA VAL A 83 3.35 -7.13 17.83
C VAL A 83 2.42 -6.38 18.81
N ALA A 84 1.18 -6.08 18.39
CA ALA A 84 0.16 -5.39 19.20
C ALA A 84 -0.80 -6.36 19.91
#